data_AF-A0AAN7UFG3-F1
#
_entry.id   AF-A0AAN7UFG3-F1
#
_cell.length_a   1.000
_cell.length_b   1.000
_cell.length_c   1.000
_cell.angle_alpha   90.00
_cell.angle_beta   90.00
_cell.angle_gamma   90.00
#
_symmetry.space_group_name_H-M   'P 1'
#
loop_
_entity.id
_entity.type
_entity.pdbx_description
1 polymer ?
#
loop_
_entity_poly.entity_id
_entity_poly.type
_entity_poly.pdbx_seq_one_letter_code
_entity_poly.pdbx_strand_id
1 'polypeptide(L)'
;METYNNNVNKNSIIKNNNIGDSFVSMPNNNNNNNNNNNSNNNNSNNNSYSYNNNENKNNNGVVESSNTAASKQIAQRIKIRPYMTADKEILSNICRLPQNTDFNTLKAYSISSDYSIRRAMSQNGYMFVAEDKFDNSVIGGICIAEKKLKFNGKERIFFYSFDAIVQPKYRSYKILTKLTAHATGVYLKHWNFDPIVYSSTSTGHFGMDRYYESTGMVKFIDQIQHAWKLDIAINHSPLIYLNRNRACRIWIEKDTSFIKQKFNQYFNNYEMCPVDFEDLILNKYWKQTYFATYRCPNGKIIEASISLWDQNKVCTLVNLDGSKQNLSNYGSRNTSFSSNNSNNNNNSYYHPNHQSYYNPHKPSHLQDENQENQYQNNGNRHPINHGKLNFLQLYACYTNETPMDGGINLFHELLKFVHNDCLKHNVDYLFIGLAKTDPIEPQFPLLPGIKSLNFTLHFCMGNLDKSLREKISTRPFFQDPRDYGIVMFHSTDPNKHEPLLSNSPISSKL
;
A
#
# COMPACT_ATOMS: atom_id res chain seq x y z
N MET A 1 -14.59 -53.90 38.41
CA MET A 1 -15.76 -54.74 38.70
C MET A 1 -16.99 -53.90 38.41
N GLU A 2 -17.91 -54.43 37.59
CA GLU A 2 -19.32 -53.98 37.36
C GLU A 2 -19.49 -52.53 36.81
N THR A 3 -20.01 -52.21 35.60
CA THR A 3 -21.07 -52.76 34.70
C THR A 3 -22.43 -52.89 35.40
N TYR A 4 -23.59 -52.39 34.95
CA TYR A 4 -24.16 -51.97 33.64
C TYR A 4 -25.26 -50.86 33.89
N ASN A 5 -26.07 -50.31 32.97
CA ASN A 5 -26.36 -50.58 31.55
C ASN A 5 -26.79 -49.32 30.72
N ASN A 6 -27.09 -49.57 29.45
CA ASN A 6 -27.63 -48.73 28.37
C ASN A 6 -29.06 -48.16 28.54
N ASN A 7 -29.41 -47.14 27.74
CA ASN A 7 -30.40 -47.38 26.67
C ASN A 7 -30.25 -46.48 25.44
N VAL A 8 -30.51 -47.06 24.26
CA VAL A 8 -30.42 -46.47 22.92
C VAL A 8 -31.83 -46.27 22.37
N ASN A 9 -32.05 -45.30 21.48
CA ASN A 9 -33.13 -45.44 20.50
C ASN A 9 -32.72 -44.92 19.11
N LYS A 10 -33.26 -45.57 18.07
CA LYS A 10 -32.74 -45.52 16.69
C LYS A 10 -33.92 -45.51 15.70
N ASN A 11 -33.62 -45.18 14.44
CA ASN A 11 -34.50 -45.23 13.25
C ASN A 11 -35.48 -44.04 13.17
N SER A 12 -35.84 -43.54 11.98
CA SER A 12 -36.01 -44.26 10.71
C SER A 12 -35.28 -43.68 9.47
N ILE A 13 -35.16 -44.55 8.47
CA ILE A 13 -34.64 -44.30 7.12
C ILE A 13 -35.84 -44.28 6.16
N ILE A 14 -35.88 -43.34 5.21
CA ILE A 14 -36.59 -43.52 3.93
C ILE A 14 -35.63 -43.15 2.79
N LYS A 15 -35.69 -43.94 1.71
CA LYS A 15 -34.83 -43.85 0.51
C LYS A 15 -35.63 -43.28 -0.69
N ASN A 16 -34.88 -43.00 -1.78
CA ASN A 16 -35.33 -42.84 -3.18
C ASN A 16 -35.96 -41.47 -3.51
N ASN A 17 -35.77 -40.87 -4.70
CA ASN A 17 -35.32 -41.40 -6.01
C ASN A 17 -34.44 -40.43 -6.84
N ASN A 18 -33.89 -40.95 -7.95
CA ASN A 18 -33.06 -40.28 -8.97
C ASN A 18 -33.83 -39.33 -9.93
N ILE A 19 -33.10 -38.82 -10.95
CA ILE A 19 -33.49 -38.02 -12.14
C ILE A 19 -33.36 -36.50 -11.86
N GLY A 20 -32.76 -35.67 -12.72
CA GLY A 20 -32.14 -35.86 -14.05
C GLY A 20 -31.92 -34.48 -14.72
N ASP A 21 -31.20 -34.42 -15.83
CA ASP A 21 -30.79 -33.15 -16.48
C ASP A 21 -31.94 -32.21 -16.86
N SER A 22 -31.70 -30.90 -16.77
CA SER A 22 -31.90 -30.00 -17.93
C SER A 22 -31.48 -28.53 -17.67
N PHE A 23 -30.60 -28.03 -18.53
CA PHE A 23 -30.49 -26.61 -18.86
C PHE A 23 -31.74 -26.19 -19.65
N VAL A 24 -32.54 -25.24 -19.16
CA VAL A 24 -33.40 -24.41 -20.03
C VAL A 24 -33.45 -22.96 -19.52
N SER A 25 -33.16 -22.03 -20.43
CA SER A 25 -33.27 -20.58 -20.30
C SER A 25 -34.72 -20.07 -20.25
N MET A 26 -34.92 -18.79 -19.86
CA MET A 26 -36.02 -17.85 -20.19
C MET A 26 -36.70 -17.21 -18.95
N PRO A 27 -37.43 -16.08 -19.10
CA PRO A 27 -36.99 -14.88 -19.81
C PRO A 27 -37.27 -13.58 -19.02
N ASN A 28 -36.81 -12.47 -19.58
CA ASN A 28 -37.21 -11.12 -19.22
C ASN A 28 -38.75 -10.94 -19.32
N ASN A 29 -39.41 -10.35 -18.33
CA ASN A 29 -40.84 -10.05 -18.42
C ASN A 29 -41.14 -8.61 -17.95
N ASN A 30 -41.40 -7.74 -18.92
CA ASN A 30 -41.98 -6.42 -18.72
C ASN A 30 -43.46 -6.58 -18.32
N ASN A 31 -43.95 -5.80 -17.36
CA ASN A 31 -45.39 -5.56 -17.28
C ASN A 31 -45.71 -4.16 -16.71
N ASN A 32 -46.25 -3.31 -17.58
CA ASN A 32 -47.02 -2.14 -17.16
C ASN A 32 -48.38 -2.62 -16.63
N ASN A 33 -48.91 -1.96 -15.59
CA ASN A 33 -50.32 -1.57 -15.64
C ASN A 33 -50.65 -0.41 -14.68
N ASN A 34 -51.47 0.53 -15.17
CA ASN A 34 -52.17 1.54 -14.38
C ASN A 34 -53.27 0.84 -13.54
N ASN A 35 -53.80 1.38 -12.43
CA ASN A 35 -54.59 2.62 -12.35
C ASN A 35 -55.01 2.89 -10.88
N ASN A 36 -55.18 4.18 -10.51
CA ASN A 36 -56.29 4.82 -9.74
C ASN A 36 -56.98 4.07 -8.54
N ASN A 37 -57.42 4.72 -7.45
CA ASN A 37 -57.84 6.13 -7.26
C ASN A 37 -58.04 6.51 -5.76
N ASN A 38 -57.95 7.82 -5.43
CA ASN A 38 -58.60 8.53 -4.30
C ASN A 38 -58.32 8.12 -2.81
N SER A 39 -58.40 8.99 -1.79
CA SER A 39 -58.92 10.38 -1.74
C SER A 39 -58.38 11.24 -0.58
N ASN A 40 -58.62 12.56 -0.73
CA ASN A 40 -58.88 13.61 0.29
C ASN A 40 -57.76 14.52 0.85
N ASN A 41 -58.03 15.82 0.68
CA ASN A 41 -57.35 16.99 1.23
C ASN A 41 -57.62 17.21 2.72
N ASN A 42 -56.74 17.95 3.41
CA ASN A 42 -57.15 19.26 3.95
C ASN A 42 -55.95 20.19 4.28
N ASN A 43 -56.20 21.50 4.17
CA ASN A 43 -55.27 22.61 4.37
C ASN A 43 -54.73 22.72 5.81
N SER A 44 -53.49 23.21 5.99
CA SER A 44 -53.23 24.63 6.36
C SER A 44 -51.78 24.98 6.71
N ASN A 45 -51.37 26.17 6.27
CA ASN A 45 -50.40 27.11 6.87
C ASN A 45 -48.89 26.83 6.89
N ASN A 46 -48.21 27.44 5.92
CA ASN A 46 -47.17 28.47 6.10
C ASN A 46 -46.11 28.32 7.20
N ASN A 47 -44.85 28.25 6.77
CA ASN A 47 -43.98 29.43 6.91
C ASN A 47 -42.92 29.47 5.80
N SER A 48 -42.70 30.65 5.21
CA SER A 48 -41.70 30.85 4.17
C SER A 48 -40.43 31.48 4.75
N TYR A 49 -39.27 31.06 4.23
CA TYR A 49 -38.12 31.93 4.11
C TYR A 49 -37.51 31.76 2.72
N SER A 50 -37.56 32.84 1.95
CA SER A 50 -37.02 32.91 0.59
C SER A 50 -35.50 32.88 0.61
N TYR A 51 -34.91 32.10 -0.30
CA TYR A 51 -33.55 32.33 -0.78
C TYR A 51 -33.60 32.47 -2.31
N ASN A 52 -33.14 33.62 -2.81
CA ASN A 52 -33.16 33.95 -4.23
C ASN A 52 -32.15 33.08 -4.99
N ASN A 53 -32.64 32.13 -5.79
CA ASN A 53 -31.85 31.48 -6.83
C ASN A 53 -31.80 32.38 -8.08
N ASN A 54 -30.70 33.10 -8.27
CA ASN A 54 -30.34 33.59 -9.59
C ASN A 54 -29.81 32.42 -10.43
N GLU A 55 -30.67 31.84 -11.26
CA GLU A 55 -30.27 30.84 -12.28
C GLU A 55 -29.36 31.48 -13.33
N ASN A 56 -28.06 31.54 -13.06
CA ASN A 56 -27.07 31.81 -14.09
C ASN A 56 -26.89 30.54 -14.94
N LYS A 57 -27.71 30.41 -15.99
CA LYS A 57 -27.64 29.33 -17.00
C LYS A 57 -26.38 29.45 -17.85
N ASN A 58 -25.22 29.19 -17.24
CA ASN A 58 -24.00 28.93 -17.97
C ASN A 58 -24.06 27.51 -18.55
N ASN A 59 -24.27 27.45 -19.86
CA ASN A 59 -24.16 26.24 -20.68
C ASN A 59 -22.71 25.70 -20.64
N ASN A 60 -22.32 25.03 -19.57
CA ASN A 60 -21.19 24.11 -19.60
C ASN A 60 -21.64 22.83 -20.30
N GLY A 61 -21.60 22.87 -21.63
CA GLY A 61 -21.85 21.72 -22.48
C GLY A 61 -20.97 20.54 -22.05
N VAL A 62 -21.58 19.37 -21.91
CA VAL A 62 -20.90 18.13 -21.60
C VAL A 62 -19.98 17.79 -22.77
N VAL A 63 -18.70 18.12 -22.64
CA VAL A 63 -17.66 17.58 -23.53
C VAL A 63 -17.37 16.16 -23.07
N GLU A 64 -18.24 15.24 -23.49
CA GLU A 64 -17.85 13.84 -23.62
C GLU A 64 -16.61 13.79 -24.51
N SER A 65 -15.46 13.42 -23.93
CA SER A 65 -14.18 13.43 -24.63
C SER A 65 -14.21 12.41 -25.76
N SER A 66 -14.44 12.92 -26.98
CA SER A 66 -14.54 12.24 -28.26
C SER A 66 -13.94 10.82 -28.34
N ASN A 67 -14.80 9.83 -28.62
CA ASN A 67 -14.42 8.51 -29.14
C ASN A 67 -13.88 8.64 -30.58
N THR A 68 -12.75 9.35 -30.78
CA THR A 68 -12.14 9.54 -32.10
C THR A 68 -11.74 8.19 -32.72
N ALA A 69 -11.68 8.15 -34.06
CA ALA A 69 -11.18 6.99 -34.78
C ALA A 69 -9.74 6.62 -34.34
N ALA A 70 -8.91 7.64 -34.07
CA ALA A 70 -7.55 7.46 -33.55
C ALA A 70 -7.53 6.75 -32.18
N SER A 71 -8.40 7.12 -31.24
CA SER A 71 -8.51 6.44 -29.94
C SER A 71 -8.90 4.96 -30.09
N LYS A 72 -9.78 4.64 -31.04
CA LYS A 72 -10.16 3.24 -31.35
C LYS A 72 -9.00 2.46 -31.97
N GLN A 73 -8.27 3.06 -32.92
CA GLN A 73 -7.09 2.45 -33.56
C GLN A 73 -5.97 2.17 -32.55
N ILE A 74 -5.63 3.15 -31.70
CA ILE A 74 -4.62 2.98 -30.64
C ILE A 74 -5.05 1.86 -29.70
N ALA A 75 -6.31 1.86 -29.24
CA ALA A 75 -6.81 0.80 -28.38
C ALA A 75 -6.69 -0.60 -29.04
N GLN A 76 -6.96 -0.76 -30.33
CA GLN A 76 -6.83 -2.04 -31.06
C GLN A 76 -5.36 -2.52 -31.21
N ARG A 77 -4.40 -1.59 -31.24
CA ARG A 77 -2.96 -1.90 -31.26
C ARG A 77 -2.44 -2.48 -29.94
N ILE A 78 -3.13 -2.28 -28.82
CA ILE A 78 -2.62 -2.71 -27.52
C ILE A 78 -2.73 -4.22 -27.33
N LYS A 79 -1.62 -4.85 -26.97
CA LYS A 79 -1.51 -6.24 -26.52
C LYS A 79 -1.37 -6.24 -25.00
N ILE A 80 -2.12 -7.09 -24.30
CA ILE A 80 -1.86 -7.40 -22.89
C ILE A 80 -1.11 -8.72 -22.83
N ARG A 81 -0.02 -8.78 -22.06
CA ARG A 81 0.78 -9.99 -21.84
C ARG A 81 1.29 -10.08 -20.41
N PRO A 82 1.77 -11.26 -19.95
CA PRO A 82 2.51 -11.36 -18.70
C PRO A 82 3.74 -10.44 -18.68
N TYR A 83 4.06 -9.96 -17.48
CA TYR A 83 5.31 -9.25 -17.20
C TYR A 83 6.54 -10.14 -17.43
N MET A 84 7.61 -9.52 -17.93
CA MET A 84 8.94 -10.09 -18.10
C MET A 84 9.97 -9.21 -17.38
N THR A 85 11.10 -9.78 -16.94
CA THR A 85 12.15 -9.04 -16.22
C THR A 85 12.68 -7.82 -17.00
N ALA A 86 12.67 -7.88 -18.34
CA ALA A 86 13.04 -6.76 -19.21
C ALA A 86 12.09 -5.55 -19.11
N ASP A 87 10.83 -5.74 -18.68
CA ASP A 87 9.86 -4.64 -18.53
C ASP A 87 10.16 -3.78 -17.27
N LYS A 88 11.01 -4.26 -16.35
CA LYS A 88 11.31 -3.65 -15.04
C LYS A 88 11.65 -2.17 -15.16
N GLU A 89 12.63 -1.83 -15.97
CA GLU A 89 13.15 -0.46 -16.07
C GLU A 89 12.07 0.51 -16.62
N ILE A 90 11.33 0.07 -17.64
CA ILE A 90 10.28 0.88 -18.26
C ILE A 90 9.16 1.16 -17.25
N LEU A 91 8.68 0.12 -16.56
CA LEU A 91 7.58 0.23 -15.59
C LEU A 91 7.99 0.99 -14.31
N SER A 92 9.21 0.81 -13.81
CA SER A 92 9.72 1.63 -12.71
C SER A 92 9.81 3.11 -13.10
N ASN A 93 10.10 3.44 -14.37
CA ASN A 93 10.20 4.82 -14.85
C ASN A 93 8.86 5.55 -15.06
N ILE A 94 7.71 4.86 -15.18
CA ILE A 94 6.40 5.50 -15.34
C ILE A 94 6.02 6.29 -14.07
N CYS A 95 5.58 7.56 -14.25
CA CYS A 95 5.14 8.40 -13.15
C CYS A 95 3.87 7.83 -12.46
N ARG A 96 3.95 7.66 -11.14
CA ARG A 96 2.89 7.13 -10.26
C ARG A 96 2.08 8.20 -9.53
N LEU A 97 2.50 9.47 -9.61
CA LEU A 97 1.82 10.56 -8.91
C LEU A 97 0.44 10.82 -9.55
N PRO A 98 -0.62 11.00 -8.73
CA PRO A 98 -1.92 11.52 -9.15
C PRO A 98 -1.81 12.78 -10.00
N GLN A 99 -2.72 12.97 -10.97
CA GLN A 99 -2.75 14.18 -11.81
C GLN A 99 -3.08 15.45 -11.01
N ASN A 100 -3.73 15.31 -9.85
CA ASN A 100 -4.10 16.38 -8.92
C ASN A 100 -3.12 16.49 -7.73
N THR A 101 -1.90 15.94 -7.83
CA THR A 101 -0.88 16.09 -6.79
C THR A 101 -0.51 17.56 -6.63
N ASP A 102 -0.67 18.12 -5.43
CA ASP A 102 -0.19 19.45 -5.11
C ASP A 102 1.33 19.44 -4.89
N PHE A 103 2.06 19.77 -5.96
CA PHE A 103 3.53 19.83 -5.95
C PHE A 103 4.10 20.95 -5.06
N ASN A 104 3.31 21.96 -4.67
CA ASN A 104 3.80 23.03 -3.80
C ASN A 104 3.99 22.56 -2.36
N THR A 105 3.20 21.55 -1.93
CA THR A 105 3.33 20.96 -0.60
C THR A 105 4.04 19.61 -0.59
N LEU A 106 4.27 18.95 -1.74
CA LEU A 106 4.87 17.61 -1.79
C LEU A 106 6.37 17.63 -1.40
N LYS A 107 6.69 17.15 -0.20
CA LYS A 107 8.06 17.07 0.36
C LYS A 107 8.80 15.81 -0.05
N ALA A 108 8.09 14.69 -0.15
CA ALA A 108 8.68 13.40 -0.52
C ALA A 108 7.62 12.47 -1.11
N TYR A 109 8.06 11.52 -1.93
CA TYR A 109 7.19 10.48 -2.48
C TYR A 109 7.96 9.18 -2.74
N SER A 110 7.27 8.05 -2.66
CA SER A 110 7.88 6.75 -2.89
C SER A 110 7.81 6.33 -4.36
N ILE A 111 8.94 5.82 -4.85
CA ILE A 111 9.07 5.21 -6.17
C ILE A 111 9.38 3.72 -5.98
N SER A 112 8.60 2.85 -6.63
CA SER A 112 8.95 1.44 -6.73
C SER A 112 10.16 1.27 -7.64
N SER A 113 11.33 1.05 -7.03
CA SER A 113 12.61 0.81 -7.71
C SER A 113 12.67 -0.56 -8.42
N ASP A 114 11.73 -1.45 -8.10
CA ASP A 114 11.54 -2.72 -8.79
C ASP A 114 10.05 -3.06 -8.85
N TYR A 115 9.45 -2.97 -10.03
CA TYR A 115 8.03 -3.27 -10.22
C TYR A 115 7.64 -4.69 -9.80
N SER A 116 8.58 -5.66 -9.84
CA SER A 116 8.33 -7.05 -9.46
C SER A 116 8.30 -7.30 -7.94
N ILE A 117 8.87 -6.39 -7.14
CA ILE A 117 8.98 -6.60 -5.68
C ILE A 117 7.62 -6.70 -5.00
N ARG A 118 6.64 -6.00 -5.57
CA ARG A 118 5.22 -5.99 -5.19
C ARG A 118 4.59 -7.38 -5.26
N ARG A 119 4.87 -8.12 -6.34
CA ARG A 119 4.43 -9.51 -6.53
C ARG A 119 5.03 -10.43 -5.44
N ALA A 120 6.27 -10.18 -5.05
CA ALA A 120 6.97 -10.94 -4.01
C ALA A 120 6.56 -10.60 -2.57
N MET A 121 5.48 -9.82 -2.35
CA MET A 121 4.92 -9.56 -1.02
C MET A 121 3.75 -10.49 -0.66
N SER A 122 3.11 -11.13 -1.66
CA SER A 122 2.06 -12.14 -1.47
C SER A 122 2.54 -13.51 -1.91
N GLN A 123 1.93 -14.58 -1.38
CA GLN A 123 2.23 -15.96 -1.79
C GLN A 123 1.94 -16.16 -3.29
N ASN A 124 0.75 -15.72 -3.71
CA ASN A 124 0.29 -15.73 -5.08
C ASN A 124 0.19 -14.29 -5.58
N GLY A 125 0.83 -14.00 -6.72
CA GLY A 125 0.83 -12.67 -7.30
C GLY A 125 0.98 -12.72 -8.82
N TYR A 126 0.23 -11.87 -9.50
CA TYR A 126 0.14 -11.82 -10.97
C TYR A 126 0.52 -10.42 -11.45
N MET A 127 1.15 -10.34 -12.62
CA MET A 127 1.61 -9.08 -13.20
C MET A 127 1.36 -9.12 -14.70
N PHE A 128 0.65 -8.10 -15.21
CA PHE A 128 0.36 -7.95 -16.62
C PHE A 128 0.84 -6.59 -17.11
N VAL A 129 1.29 -6.53 -18.36
CA VAL A 129 1.76 -5.31 -19.01
C VAL A 129 0.97 -5.04 -20.28
N ALA A 130 0.83 -3.76 -20.60
CA ALA A 130 0.28 -3.28 -21.86
C ALA A 130 1.45 -2.93 -22.79
N GLU A 131 1.42 -3.50 -23.99
CA GLU A 131 2.42 -3.35 -25.05
C GLU A 131 1.76 -2.73 -26.28
N ASP A 132 2.36 -1.68 -26.85
CA ASP A 132 1.92 -1.12 -28.14
C ASP A 132 2.54 -1.96 -29.27
N LYS A 133 1.72 -2.66 -30.05
CA LYS A 133 2.20 -3.53 -31.16
C LYS A 133 2.93 -2.76 -32.27
N PHE A 134 2.90 -1.42 -32.28
CA PHE A 134 3.58 -0.64 -33.32
C PHE A 134 5.09 -0.60 -33.15
N ASP A 135 5.56 -0.41 -31.92
CA ASP A 135 6.99 -0.28 -31.57
C ASP A 135 7.44 -1.31 -30.51
N ASN A 136 6.53 -2.17 -30.06
CA ASN A 136 6.69 -3.13 -28.95
C ASN A 136 7.05 -2.46 -27.60
N SER A 137 6.75 -1.16 -27.43
CA SER A 137 7.02 -0.46 -26.19
C SER A 137 6.04 -0.88 -25.08
N VAL A 138 6.55 -0.99 -23.85
CA VAL A 138 5.71 -1.21 -22.67
C VAL A 138 5.14 0.12 -22.19
N ILE A 139 3.81 0.25 -22.23
CA ILE A 139 3.10 1.51 -22.02
C ILE A 139 2.35 1.57 -20.68
N GLY A 140 2.31 0.46 -19.94
CA GLY A 140 1.67 0.37 -18.63
C GLY A 140 1.67 -1.05 -18.07
N GLY A 141 1.18 -1.20 -16.83
CA GLY A 141 1.06 -2.48 -16.16
C GLY A 141 0.08 -2.45 -14.99
N ILE A 142 -0.26 -3.65 -14.51
CA ILE A 142 -1.06 -3.87 -13.30
C ILE A 142 -0.48 -5.03 -12.50
N CYS A 143 -0.39 -4.88 -11.19
CA CYS A 143 -0.09 -5.95 -10.25
C CYS A 143 -1.37 -6.41 -9.55
N ILE A 144 -1.43 -7.70 -9.24
CA ILE A 144 -2.52 -8.35 -8.51
C ILE A 144 -1.91 -9.19 -7.40
N ALA A 145 -2.31 -8.97 -6.16
CA ALA A 145 -1.93 -9.79 -5.02
C ALA A 145 -3.15 -10.59 -4.55
N GLU A 146 -3.03 -11.92 -4.53
CA GLU A 146 -4.02 -12.81 -3.96
C GLU A 146 -3.74 -12.98 -2.46
N LYS A 147 -4.80 -12.96 -1.64
CA LYS A 147 -4.73 -13.04 -0.19
C LYS A 147 -5.86 -13.90 0.37
N LYS A 148 -5.63 -14.56 1.50
CA LYS A 148 -6.67 -15.21 2.30
C LYS A 148 -6.95 -14.34 3.52
N LEU A 149 -8.13 -13.71 3.55
CA LEU A 149 -8.54 -12.81 4.63
C LEU A 149 -9.86 -13.29 5.26
N LYS A 150 -10.08 -12.88 6.51
CA LYS A 150 -11.34 -13.04 7.23
C LYS A 150 -12.25 -11.86 6.90
N PHE A 151 -13.46 -12.14 6.44
CA PHE A 151 -14.47 -11.14 6.10
C PHE A 151 -15.86 -11.64 6.52
N ASN A 152 -16.56 -10.84 7.33
CA ASN A 152 -17.82 -11.17 7.98
C ASN A 152 -17.80 -12.54 8.67
N GLY A 153 -16.71 -12.83 9.40
CA GLY A 153 -16.50 -14.08 10.12
C GLY A 153 -16.20 -15.31 9.24
N LYS A 154 -16.02 -15.15 7.92
CA LYS A 154 -15.69 -16.24 6.98
C LYS A 154 -14.33 -16.02 6.33
N GLU A 155 -13.64 -17.10 6.04
CA GLU A 155 -12.46 -17.04 5.16
C GLU A 155 -12.89 -16.78 3.72
N ARG A 156 -12.15 -15.90 3.04
CA ARG A 156 -12.39 -15.47 1.66
C ARG A 156 -11.08 -15.24 0.93
N ILE A 157 -11.09 -15.51 -0.38
CA ILE A 157 -10.00 -15.10 -1.27
C ILE A 157 -10.23 -13.65 -1.68
N PHE A 158 -9.22 -12.82 -1.48
CA PHE A 158 -9.21 -11.43 -1.90
C PHE A 158 -8.16 -11.22 -2.98
N PHE A 159 -8.47 -10.39 -3.98
CA PHE A 159 -7.54 -9.94 -5.00
C PHE A 159 -7.36 -8.42 -4.91
N TYR A 160 -6.18 -8.00 -4.44
CA TYR A 160 -5.80 -6.59 -4.40
C TYR A 160 -5.22 -6.18 -5.75
N SER A 161 -5.86 -5.25 -6.45
CA SER A 161 -5.34 -4.63 -7.68
C SER A 161 -4.53 -3.38 -7.34
N PHE A 162 -3.25 -3.32 -7.74
CA PHE A 162 -2.31 -2.32 -7.25
C PHE A 162 -1.13 -2.04 -8.20
N ASP A 163 -0.40 -0.96 -7.90
CA ASP A 163 0.63 -0.35 -8.76
C ASP A 163 0.18 -0.30 -10.24
N ALA A 164 -1.09 0.00 -10.47
CA ALA A 164 -1.72 0.08 -11.77
C ALA A 164 -1.33 1.39 -12.46
N ILE A 165 -0.53 1.29 -13.51
CA ILE A 165 0.18 2.43 -14.10
C ILE A 165 0.07 2.43 -15.63
N VAL A 166 -0.07 3.63 -16.20
CA VAL A 166 -0.07 3.86 -17.64
C VAL A 166 0.75 5.14 -17.91
N GLN A 167 1.63 5.08 -18.92
CA GLN A 167 2.39 6.23 -19.41
C GLN A 167 1.44 7.42 -19.69
N PRO A 168 1.77 8.66 -19.27
CA PRO A 168 0.87 9.82 -19.40
C PRO A 168 0.20 9.97 -20.77
N LYS A 169 0.99 9.87 -21.85
CA LYS A 169 0.52 9.99 -23.24
C LYS A 169 -0.52 8.94 -23.67
N TYR A 170 -0.66 7.83 -22.95
CA TYR A 170 -1.62 6.76 -23.25
C TYR A 170 -2.85 6.71 -22.32
N ARG A 171 -2.91 7.54 -21.26
CA ARG A 171 -3.96 7.44 -20.22
C ARG A 171 -5.38 7.63 -20.75
N SER A 172 -5.57 8.39 -21.83
CA SER A 172 -6.86 8.62 -22.48
C SER A 172 -7.41 7.42 -23.27
N TYR A 173 -6.58 6.41 -23.61
CA TYR A 173 -6.98 5.30 -24.50
C TYR A 173 -7.53 4.07 -23.77
N LYS A 174 -8.04 4.23 -22.54
CA LYS A 174 -8.64 3.16 -21.72
C LYS A 174 -7.73 1.93 -21.50
N ILE A 175 -6.40 2.14 -21.48
CA ILE A 175 -5.39 1.10 -21.28
C ILE A 175 -5.60 0.37 -19.96
N LEU A 176 -5.87 1.12 -18.89
CA LEU A 176 -6.15 0.57 -17.57
C LEU A 176 -7.38 -0.35 -17.60
N THR A 177 -8.47 0.05 -18.26
CA THR A 177 -9.66 -0.80 -18.44
C THR A 177 -9.32 -2.12 -19.15
N LYS A 178 -8.40 -2.13 -20.13
CA LYS A 178 -7.93 -3.35 -20.78
C LYS A 178 -7.08 -4.24 -19.88
N LEU A 179 -6.17 -3.64 -19.11
CA LEU A 179 -5.38 -4.34 -18.10
C LEU A 179 -6.30 -5.01 -17.05
N THR A 180 -7.29 -4.28 -16.55
CA THR A 180 -8.28 -4.78 -15.59
C THR A 180 -9.17 -5.87 -16.19
N ALA A 181 -9.66 -5.71 -17.42
CA ALA A 181 -10.45 -6.76 -18.08
C ALA A 181 -9.66 -8.07 -18.26
N HIS A 182 -8.35 -7.99 -18.51
CA HIS A 182 -7.47 -9.16 -18.53
C HIS A 182 -7.24 -9.74 -17.11
N ALA A 183 -7.04 -8.87 -16.12
CA ALA A 183 -6.93 -9.23 -14.71
C ALA A 183 -8.17 -9.98 -14.19
N THR A 184 -9.39 -9.64 -14.66
CA THR A 184 -10.62 -10.38 -14.35
C THR A 184 -10.54 -11.86 -14.72
N GLY A 185 -9.76 -12.23 -15.74
CA GLY A 185 -9.48 -13.63 -16.09
C GLY A 185 -8.69 -14.40 -15.03
N VAL A 186 -8.03 -13.74 -14.08
CA VAL A 186 -7.50 -14.36 -12.85
C VAL A 186 -8.65 -14.64 -11.89
N TYR A 187 -9.45 -13.62 -11.55
CA TYR A 187 -10.51 -13.73 -10.56
C TYR A 187 -11.54 -14.80 -10.91
N LEU A 188 -11.92 -14.86 -12.20
CA LEU A 188 -12.85 -15.86 -12.72
C LEU A 188 -12.34 -17.31 -12.64
N LYS A 189 -11.03 -17.57 -12.53
CA LYS A 189 -10.51 -18.93 -12.25
C LYS A 189 -10.81 -19.39 -10.82
N HIS A 190 -11.03 -18.44 -9.91
CA HIS A 190 -11.31 -18.69 -8.49
C HIS A 190 -12.80 -18.46 -8.15
N TRP A 191 -13.69 -18.43 -9.15
CA TRP A 191 -15.13 -18.12 -8.97
C TRP A 191 -15.81 -18.97 -7.88
N ASN A 192 -15.43 -20.25 -7.77
CA ASN A 192 -15.91 -21.19 -6.75
C ASN A 192 -15.67 -20.74 -5.30
N PHE A 193 -14.74 -19.81 -5.07
CA PHE A 193 -14.36 -19.31 -3.74
C PHE A 193 -15.03 -17.98 -3.36
N ASP A 194 -15.97 -17.48 -4.19
CA ASP A 194 -16.66 -16.19 -3.98
C ASP A 194 -15.63 -15.04 -3.75
N PRO A 195 -14.72 -14.81 -4.72
CA PRO A 195 -13.55 -13.95 -4.50
C PRO A 195 -13.93 -12.47 -4.51
N ILE A 196 -13.34 -11.70 -3.60
CA ILE A 196 -13.56 -10.25 -3.49
C ILE A 196 -12.39 -9.51 -4.13
N VAL A 197 -12.66 -8.69 -5.15
CA VAL A 197 -11.64 -7.82 -5.77
C VAL A 197 -11.67 -6.47 -5.09
N TYR A 198 -10.52 -5.93 -4.71
CA TYR A 198 -10.44 -4.61 -4.07
C TYR A 198 -9.22 -3.81 -4.52
N SER A 199 -9.28 -2.49 -4.34
CA SER A 199 -8.16 -1.57 -4.58
C SER A 199 -8.33 -0.28 -3.80
N SER A 200 -7.28 0.54 -3.72
CA SER A 200 -7.29 1.86 -3.05
C SER A 200 -6.93 2.97 -4.03
N THR A 201 -7.54 4.15 -3.87
CA THR A 201 -7.15 5.40 -4.54
C THR A 201 -7.11 6.55 -3.54
N SER A 202 -6.31 7.59 -3.81
CA SER A 202 -6.42 8.87 -3.10
C SER A 202 -7.78 9.52 -3.38
N THR A 203 -8.40 10.12 -2.36
CA THR A 203 -9.69 10.83 -2.51
C THR A 203 -9.61 12.00 -3.48
N GLY A 204 -10.68 12.27 -4.23
CA GLY A 204 -10.78 13.42 -5.14
C GLY A 204 -10.08 13.22 -6.49
N HIS A 205 -9.76 11.99 -6.86
CA HIS A 205 -9.17 11.65 -8.15
C HIS A 205 -10.26 11.33 -9.19
N PHE A 206 -10.91 12.35 -9.76
CA PHE A 206 -12.05 12.22 -10.70
C PHE A 206 -11.87 11.23 -11.88
N GLY A 207 -10.63 10.95 -12.29
CA GLY A 207 -10.33 9.93 -13.31
C GLY A 207 -10.41 8.48 -12.81
N MET A 208 -10.13 8.25 -11.52
CA MET A 208 -10.23 6.95 -10.85
C MET A 208 -11.67 6.68 -10.40
N ASP A 209 -12.39 7.71 -9.92
CA ASP A 209 -13.80 7.60 -9.53
C ASP A 209 -14.65 7.07 -10.71
N ARG A 210 -14.52 7.70 -11.89
CA ARG A 210 -15.14 7.23 -13.15
C ARG A 210 -14.68 5.84 -13.59
N TYR A 211 -13.43 5.46 -13.29
CA TYR A 211 -12.93 4.11 -13.58
C TYR A 211 -13.60 3.06 -12.66
N TYR A 212 -13.80 3.37 -11.37
CA TYR A 212 -14.47 2.47 -10.43
C TYR A 212 -15.95 2.28 -10.76
N GLU A 213 -16.66 3.37 -11.07
CA GLU A 213 -18.02 3.31 -11.61
C GLU A 213 -18.10 2.39 -12.84
N SER A 214 -17.17 2.54 -13.80
CA SER A 214 -17.14 1.73 -15.03
C SER A 214 -16.75 0.26 -14.85
N THR A 215 -16.24 -0.12 -13.67
CA THR A 215 -15.80 -1.50 -13.34
C THR A 215 -16.69 -2.18 -12.31
N GLY A 216 -17.77 -1.52 -11.86
CA GLY A 216 -18.67 -2.05 -10.82
C GLY A 216 -18.03 -2.08 -9.42
N MET A 217 -16.91 -1.41 -9.22
CA MET A 217 -16.27 -1.30 -7.91
C MET A 217 -16.95 -0.21 -7.10
N VAL A 218 -17.52 -0.56 -5.94
CA VAL A 218 -18.18 0.38 -5.04
C VAL A 218 -17.24 0.86 -3.95
N LYS A 219 -17.32 2.14 -3.58
CA LYS A 219 -16.71 2.67 -2.35
C LYS A 219 -17.21 1.84 -1.17
N PHE A 220 -16.27 1.34 -0.35
CA PHE A 220 -16.57 0.50 0.82
C PHE A 220 -16.21 1.22 2.12
N ILE A 221 -14.97 1.70 2.25
CA ILE A 221 -14.47 2.33 3.48
C ILE A 221 -13.39 3.36 3.14
N ASP A 222 -13.36 4.46 3.90
CA ASP A 222 -12.30 5.45 3.81
C ASP A 222 -11.09 5.05 4.66
N GLN A 223 -9.91 5.40 4.18
CA GLN A 223 -8.63 5.19 4.83
C GLN A 223 -7.92 6.53 5.01
N ILE A 224 -7.01 6.57 5.96
CA ILE A 224 -6.09 7.69 6.16
C ILE A 224 -4.66 7.18 6.31
N GLN A 225 -3.72 7.86 5.65
CA GLN A 225 -2.29 7.66 5.83
C GLN A 225 -1.75 8.83 6.66
N HIS A 226 -1.29 8.54 7.88
CA HIS A 226 -0.56 9.48 8.71
C HIS A 226 0.94 9.28 8.53
N ALA A 227 1.71 10.36 8.61
CA ALA A 227 3.15 10.30 8.62
C ALA A 227 3.70 11.42 9.49
N TRP A 228 4.94 11.26 9.95
CA TRP A 228 5.70 12.32 10.61
C TRP A 228 7.19 12.11 10.38
N LYS A 229 7.94 13.19 10.48
CA LYS A 229 9.40 13.18 10.40
C LYS A 229 10.01 12.84 11.76
N LEU A 230 11.16 12.20 11.74
CA LEU A 230 11.96 11.86 12.92
C LEU A 230 13.21 12.73 12.92
N ASP A 231 13.09 13.92 13.49
CA ASP A 231 14.19 14.88 13.65
C ASP A 231 14.36 15.40 15.09
N ILE A 232 13.46 15.04 16.00
CA ILE A 232 13.52 15.38 17.43
C ILE A 232 13.16 14.16 18.29
N ALA A 233 13.91 13.92 19.37
CA ALA A 233 13.53 12.92 20.36
C ALA A 233 12.35 13.44 21.21
N ILE A 234 11.40 12.57 21.54
CA ILE A 234 10.20 12.92 22.30
C ILE A 234 10.36 12.46 23.76
N ASN A 235 10.13 13.37 24.70
CA ASN A 235 10.18 13.04 26.12
C ASN A 235 9.01 12.12 26.53
N HIS A 236 9.37 11.04 27.22
CA HIS A 236 8.43 10.13 27.87
C HIS A 236 7.76 10.75 29.09
N SER A 237 6.56 10.28 29.43
CA SER A 237 5.91 10.65 30.70
C SER A 237 6.60 9.97 31.90
N PRO A 238 6.39 10.48 33.14
CA PRO A 238 6.87 9.83 34.37
C PRO A 238 6.52 8.34 34.50
N LEU A 239 5.44 7.88 33.84
CA LEU A 239 4.99 6.49 33.85
C LEU A 239 6.05 5.50 33.33
N ILE A 240 6.88 5.91 32.36
CA ILE A 240 8.01 5.13 31.83
C ILE A 240 9.17 5.11 32.84
N TYR A 241 9.48 6.25 33.44
CA TYR A 241 10.57 6.38 34.43
C TYR A 241 10.27 5.65 35.75
N LEU A 242 8.98 5.41 36.04
CA LEU A 242 8.49 4.53 37.10
C LEU A 242 8.72 3.02 36.83
N ASN A 243 9.57 2.64 35.88
CA ASN A 243 10.08 1.28 35.67
C ASN A 243 10.59 0.63 36.99
N ARG A 244 11.06 1.44 37.95
CA ARG A 244 11.42 1.02 39.32
C ARG A 244 10.28 0.33 40.09
N ASN A 245 9.02 0.66 39.80
CA ASN A 245 7.82 0.08 40.44
C ASN A 245 7.31 -1.21 39.76
N ARG A 246 7.99 -1.73 38.72
CA ARG A 246 7.59 -2.93 37.95
C ARG A 246 6.19 -2.90 37.29
N ALA A 247 5.46 -1.78 37.38
CA ALA A 247 4.09 -1.67 36.88
C ALA A 247 4.02 -1.51 35.37
N CYS A 248 4.94 -0.75 34.76
CA CYS A 248 5.07 -0.59 33.31
C CYS A 248 6.25 -1.43 32.79
N ARG A 249 6.09 -2.07 31.63
CA ARG A 249 7.16 -2.74 30.88
C ARG A 249 7.00 -2.47 29.39
N ILE A 250 8.06 -2.05 28.71
CA ILE A 250 8.15 -1.99 27.25
C ILE A 250 9.29 -2.89 26.80
N TRP A 251 9.07 -3.68 25.74
CA TRP A 251 10.09 -4.55 25.16
C TRP A 251 9.90 -4.74 23.65
N ILE A 252 10.97 -5.16 22.97
CA ILE A 252 10.91 -5.68 21.60
C ILE A 252 10.72 -7.19 21.70
N GLU A 253 9.67 -7.70 21.08
CA GLU A 253 9.37 -9.12 21.02
C GLU A 253 9.94 -9.75 19.75
N LYS A 254 10.42 -10.98 19.89
CA LYS A 254 11.01 -11.79 18.82
C LYS A 254 10.35 -13.16 18.67
N ASP A 255 9.61 -13.65 19.67
CA ASP A 255 8.83 -14.87 19.53
C ASP A 255 7.62 -14.63 18.60
N THR A 256 7.74 -15.12 17.37
CA THR A 256 6.69 -15.05 16.35
C THR A 256 5.43 -15.81 16.76
N SER A 257 5.56 -16.84 17.61
CA SER A 257 4.42 -17.62 18.11
C SER A 257 3.58 -16.79 19.09
N PHE A 258 4.24 -16.11 20.03
CA PHE A 258 3.60 -15.14 20.92
C PHE A 258 2.97 -13.98 20.13
N ILE A 259 3.69 -13.40 19.17
CA ILE A 259 3.16 -12.30 18.32
C ILE A 259 1.90 -12.77 17.56
N LYS A 260 1.95 -13.94 16.93
CA LYS A 260 0.80 -14.56 16.24
C LYS A 260 -0.38 -14.77 17.18
N GLN A 261 -0.15 -15.29 18.38
CA GLN A 261 -1.20 -15.50 19.38
C GLN A 261 -1.88 -14.18 19.76
N LYS A 262 -1.08 -13.13 20.00
CA LYS A 262 -1.56 -11.80 20.36
C LYS A 262 -2.37 -11.13 19.25
N PHE A 263 -1.92 -11.21 18.00
CA PHE A 263 -2.67 -10.66 16.87
C PHE A 263 -3.97 -11.42 16.62
N ASN A 264 -3.95 -12.75 16.68
CA ASN A 264 -5.17 -13.56 16.60
C ASN A 264 -6.16 -13.27 17.73
N GLN A 265 -5.68 -12.97 18.95
CA GLN A 265 -6.53 -12.59 20.07
C GLN A 265 -7.17 -11.21 19.86
N TYR A 266 -6.37 -10.20 19.50
CA TYR A 266 -6.83 -8.82 19.45
C TYR A 266 -7.64 -8.49 18.19
N PHE A 267 -7.17 -8.92 17.03
CA PHE A 267 -7.81 -8.64 15.73
C PHE A 267 -8.93 -9.63 15.38
N ASN A 268 -9.43 -10.43 16.34
CA ASN A 268 -10.48 -11.43 16.10
C ASN A 268 -11.80 -10.86 15.56
N ASN A 269 -12.13 -9.63 15.95
CA ASN A 269 -13.35 -8.90 15.60
C ASN A 269 -13.15 -7.88 14.47
N TYR A 270 -11.95 -7.83 13.88
CA TYR A 270 -11.63 -6.94 12.77
C TYR A 270 -11.95 -7.62 11.43
N GLU A 271 -12.37 -6.82 10.47
CA GLU A 271 -12.55 -7.23 9.07
C GLU A 271 -11.22 -7.14 8.30
N MET A 272 -11.07 -7.93 7.25
CA MET A 272 -9.86 -8.01 6.39
C MET A 272 -8.57 -8.46 7.10
N CYS A 273 -8.66 -9.06 8.28
CA CYS A 273 -7.51 -9.71 8.90
C CYS A 273 -6.99 -10.87 8.04
N PRO A 274 -5.66 -11.07 7.96
CA PRO A 274 -5.09 -12.31 7.46
C PRO A 274 -5.73 -13.52 8.13
N VAL A 275 -5.95 -14.60 7.36
CA VAL A 275 -6.36 -15.89 7.94
C VAL A 275 -5.26 -16.39 8.90
N ASP A 276 -4.01 -16.24 8.48
CA ASP A 276 -2.81 -16.43 9.31
C ASP A 276 -1.94 -15.17 9.29
N PHE A 277 -1.53 -14.70 10.48
CA PHE A 277 -0.63 -13.56 10.62
C PHE A 277 0.84 -13.90 10.30
N GLU A 278 1.22 -15.18 10.17
CA GLU A 278 2.54 -15.61 9.70
C GLU A 278 2.90 -15.04 8.33
N ASP A 279 1.91 -14.85 7.43
CA ASP A 279 2.07 -14.17 6.13
C ASP A 279 2.67 -12.75 6.24
N LEU A 280 2.53 -12.12 7.41
CA LEU A 280 3.11 -10.81 7.72
C LEU A 280 4.36 -10.92 8.60
N ILE A 281 4.33 -11.68 9.69
CA ILE A 281 5.43 -11.69 10.68
C ILE A 281 6.62 -12.59 10.32
N LEU A 282 6.44 -13.60 9.47
CA LEU A 282 7.55 -14.39 8.91
C LEU A 282 8.06 -13.82 7.58
N ASN A 283 7.49 -12.69 7.14
CA ASN A 283 7.84 -12.06 5.89
C ASN A 283 9.17 -11.29 6.01
N LYS A 284 10.02 -11.33 4.97
CA LYS A 284 11.33 -10.62 4.94
C LYS A 284 11.25 -9.10 5.11
N TYR A 285 10.04 -8.53 5.01
CA TYR A 285 9.76 -7.12 5.24
C TYR A 285 9.34 -6.80 6.69
N TRP A 286 8.93 -7.78 7.51
CA TRP A 286 8.81 -7.55 8.95
C TRP A 286 10.18 -7.20 9.53
N LYS A 287 10.21 -6.24 10.45
CA LYS A 287 11.44 -5.77 11.10
C LYS A 287 11.49 -6.18 12.56
N GLN A 288 10.48 -5.77 13.34
CA GLN A 288 10.29 -6.14 14.75
C GLN A 288 8.90 -5.72 15.23
N THR A 289 8.45 -6.29 16.35
CA THR A 289 7.22 -5.90 17.03
C THR A 289 7.55 -5.47 18.46
N TYR A 290 7.01 -4.33 18.89
CA TYR A 290 7.16 -3.82 20.25
C TYR A 290 5.88 -4.06 21.02
N PHE A 291 6.02 -4.40 22.29
CA PHE A 291 4.90 -4.49 23.22
C PHE A 291 5.13 -3.57 24.42
N ALA A 292 4.03 -3.05 24.96
CA ALA A 292 3.96 -2.41 26.25
C ALA A 292 2.89 -3.08 27.10
N THR A 293 3.16 -3.22 28.41
CA THR A 293 2.15 -3.64 29.39
C THR A 293 2.20 -2.74 30.61
N TYR A 294 1.03 -2.37 31.14
CA TYR A 294 0.88 -1.68 32.41
C TYR A 294 -0.07 -2.43 33.34
N ARG A 295 0.37 -2.70 34.57
CA ARG A 295 -0.46 -3.31 35.62
C ARG A 295 -1.10 -2.22 36.47
N CYS A 296 -2.42 -2.06 36.32
CA CYS A 296 -3.22 -1.13 37.11
C CYS A 296 -3.30 -1.54 38.59
N PRO A 297 -3.57 -0.59 39.51
CA PRO A 297 -3.72 -0.89 40.95
C PRO A 297 -4.82 -1.92 41.26
N ASN A 298 -5.88 -1.98 40.45
CA ASN A 298 -6.95 -2.97 40.55
C ASN A 298 -6.58 -4.36 39.97
N GLY A 299 -5.34 -4.56 39.53
CA GLY A 299 -4.86 -5.81 38.94
C GLY A 299 -5.12 -6.00 37.44
N LYS A 300 -5.90 -5.12 36.78
CA LYS A 300 -6.06 -5.13 35.32
C LYS A 300 -4.69 -4.95 34.64
N ILE A 301 -4.46 -5.69 33.56
CA ILE A 301 -3.30 -5.50 32.67
C ILE A 301 -3.78 -4.78 31.41
N ILE A 302 -3.27 -3.59 31.20
CA ILE A 302 -3.34 -2.89 29.92
C ILE A 302 -2.15 -3.35 29.07
N GLU A 303 -2.39 -3.54 27.78
CA GLU A 303 -1.42 -3.98 26.79
C GLU A 303 -1.56 -3.13 25.52
N ALA A 304 -0.42 -2.83 24.91
CA ALA A 304 -0.33 -2.17 23.62
C ALA A 304 0.76 -2.84 22.76
N SER A 305 0.62 -2.76 21.44
CA SER A 305 1.56 -3.33 20.46
C SER A 305 1.70 -2.42 19.25
N ILE A 306 2.90 -2.38 18.67
CA ILE A 306 3.22 -1.73 17.38
C ILE A 306 4.20 -2.63 16.61
N SER A 307 3.90 -2.96 15.35
CA SER A 307 4.84 -3.66 14.47
C SER A 307 5.44 -2.74 13.41
N LEU A 308 6.69 -2.99 13.04
CA LEU A 308 7.38 -2.28 11.97
C LEU A 308 7.57 -3.15 10.73
N TRP A 309 7.24 -2.56 9.59
CA TRP A 309 7.43 -3.09 8.25
C TRP A 309 8.44 -2.21 7.49
N ASP A 310 9.44 -2.86 6.89
CA ASP A 310 10.61 -2.23 6.29
C ASP A 310 10.34 -1.81 4.85
N GLN A 311 9.69 -0.65 4.70
CA GLN A 311 9.28 -0.13 3.41
C GLN A 311 10.45 0.23 2.49
N ASN A 312 11.67 0.41 3.02
CA ASN A 312 12.91 0.64 2.25
C ASN A 312 13.30 -0.54 1.34
N LYS A 313 12.81 -1.74 1.68
CA LYS A 313 12.95 -2.96 0.88
C LYS A 313 11.86 -3.08 -0.20
N VAL A 314 10.85 -2.19 -0.21
CA VAL A 314 9.71 -2.24 -1.14
C VAL A 314 9.76 -1.06 -2.13
N CYS A 315 10.08 0.13 -1.65
CA CYS A 315 10.24 1.31 -2.50
C CYS A 315 11.30 2.27 -1.94
N THR A 316 11.75 3.20 -2.78
CA THR A 316 12.67 4.27 -2.41
C THR A 316 11.87 5.54 -2.18
N LEU A 317 11.99 6.15 -0.99
CA LEU A 317 11.41 7.47 -0.71
C LEU A 317 12.39 8.54 -1.22
N VAL A 318 11.93 9.35 -2.18
CA VAL A 318 12.70 10.43 -2.79
C VAL A 318 12.36 11.73 -2.10
N ASN A 319 13.38 12.37 -1.52
CA ASN A 319 13.27 13.72 -0.97
C ASN A 319 13.14 14.76 -2.09
N LEU A 320 12.22 15.71 -1.93
CA LEU A 320 12.04 16.87 -2.79
C LEU A 320 12.40 18.19 -2.11
N ASP A 321 12.58 18.23 -0.78
CA ASP A 321 12.91 19.44 0.03
C ASP A 321 14.35 19.96 -0.19
N GLY A 322 15.00 19.65 -1.32
CA GLY A 322 16.24 20.28 -1.82
C GLY A 322 17.48 20.23 -0.94
N SER A 323 17.41 19.63 0.25
CA SER A 323 18.42 19.77 1.29
C SER A 323 19.74 19.19 0.79
N LYS A 324 20.73 20.08 0.67
CA LYS A 324 22.07 19.73 0.19
C LYS A 324 22.57 18.55 1.00
N GLN A 325 22.83 17.44 0.31
CA GLN A 325 23.56 16.33 0.89
C GLN A 325 24.86 16.87 1.49
N ASN A 326 25.17 16.45 2.71
CA ASN A 326 26.52 16.64 3.23
C ASN A 326 27.47 15.84 2.34
N LEU A 327 28.16 16.51 1.42
CA LEU A 327 29.35 15.98 0.77
C LEU A 327 30.46 15.90 1.82
N SER A 328 30.39 14.88 2.68
CA SER A 328 31.50 14.48 3.53
C SER A 328 32.56 13.78 2.66
N ASN A 329 33.62 14.53 2.36
CA ASN A 329 34.94 14.04 2.01
C ASN A 329 35.08 13.06 0.83
N TYR A 330 35.20 13.60 -0.38
CA TYR A 330 36.24 13.13 -1.31
C TYR A 330 36.92 14.30 -2.03
N GLY A 331 38.15 14.60 -1.59
CA GLY A 331 39.22 15.05 -2.49
C GLY A 331 39.13 16.42 -3.19
N SER A 332 38.71 17.50 -2.51
CA SER A 332 39.02 18.85 -3.04
C SER A 332 40.48 19.23 -2.78
N ARG A 333 41.35 18.89 -3.73
CA ARG A 333 42.61 19.61 -3.98
C ARG A 333 42.65 20.00 -5.44
N ASN A 334 42.33 21.26 -5.70
CA ASN A 334 43.02 22.11 -6.68
C ASN A 334 42.60 23.56 -6.47
N THR A 335 43.29 24.23 -5.54
CA THR A 335 43.37 25.68 -5.51
C THR A 335 44.23 26.15 -6.68
N SER A 336 43.65 26.95 -7.56
CA SER A 336 44.36 27.67 -8.61
C SER A 336 45.36 28.67 -8.03
N PHE A 337 46.60 28.69 -8.54
CA PHE A 337 47.40 29.92 -8.61
C PHE A 337 48.50 29.86 -9.68
N SER A 338 48.57 30.95 -10.45
CA SER A 338 49.65 31.52 -11.27
C SER A 338 50.72 30.64 -11.94
N SER A 339 50.89 30.89 -13.23
CA SER A 339 52.14 30.75 -13.98
C SER A 339 53.32 31.51 -13.35
N ASN A 340 54.51 30.89 -13.31
CA ASN A 340 55.76 31.43 -13.89
C ASN A 340 56.97 30.47 -13.69
N ASN A 341 57.85 30.43 -14.70
CA ASN A 341 59.25 29.98 -14.73
C ASN A 341 59.78 28.99 -13.66
N SER A 342 60.33 27.85 -14.10
CA SER A 342 61.80 27.65 -14.22
C SER A 342 62.20 26.21 -14.59
N ASN A 343 63.37 26.07 -15.22
CA ASN A 343 64.00 24.79 -15.59
C ASN A 343 64.32 23.90 -14.37
N ASN A 344 64.21 22.57 -14.52
CA ASN A 344 65.38 21.67 -14.52
C ASN A 344 65.06 20.16 -14.67
N ASN A 345 65.65 19.57 -15.72
CA ASN A 345 66.48 18.36 -15.74
C ASN A 345 66.24 17.14 -14.81
N ASN A 346 66.21 15.98 -15.49
CA ASN A 346 66.93 14.71 -15.21
C ASN A 346 66.25 13.50 -14.52
N ASN A 347 66.24 12.40 -15.31
CA ASN A 347 66.63 11.00 -14.98
C ASN A 347 65.77 10.19 -13.99
N SER A 348 65.20 9.05 -14.44
CA SER A 348 65.78 7.67 -14.48
C SER A 348 65.63 6.96 -13.12
N TYR A 349 65.19 5.70 -12.96
CA TYR A 349 65.45 4.42 -13.66
C TYR A 349 64.16 3.54 -13.66
N TYR A 350 63.88 2.58 -14.57
CA TYR A 350 64.40 1.17 -14.66
C TYR A 350 64.43 0.41 -13.29
N HIS A 351 64.00 -0.86 -13.09
CA HIS A 351 63.32 -1.89 -13.92
C HIS A 351 62.68 -3.01 -12.99
N PRO A 352 62.51 -4.34 -13.28
CA PRO A 352 61.19 -5.00 -13.07
C PRO A 352 61.17 -6.42 -12.38
N ASN A 353 60.01 -7.10 -12.50
CA ASN A 353 59.77 -8.57 -12.61
C ASN A 353 59.92 -9.52 -11.39
N HIS A 354 58.91 -10.40 -11.22
CA HIS A 354 58.92 -11.86 -11.53
C HIS A 354 57.48 -12.43 -11.34
N GLN A 355 56.83 -13.04 -12.35
CA GLN A 355 56.76 -14.50 -12.65
C GLN A 355 56.37 -15.38 -11.43
N SER A 356 55.22 -16.07 -11.38
CA SER A 356 54.59 -17.06 -12.30
C SER A 356 55.09 -18.50 -12.09
N TYR A 357 54.20 -19.38 -11.63
CA TYR A 357 54.27 -20.84 -11.81
C TYR A 357 52.88 -21.47 -11.97
N TYR A 358 52.80 -22.49 -12.82
CA TYR A 358 51.62 -23.27 -13.22
C TYR A 358 51.98 -24.75 -13.07
N ASN A 359 51.08 -25.63 -12.59
CA ASN A 359 50.64 -26.89 -13.25
C ASN A 359 49.74 -27.79 -12.34
N PRO A 360 49.07 -28.84 -12.88
CA PRO A 360 47.73 -29.24 -12.41
C PRO A 360 47.60 -30.70 -11.94
N HIS A 361 46.43 -31.07 -11.39
CA HIS A 361 45.53 -32.14 -11.91
C HIS A 361 44.25 -32.31 -11.04
N LYS A 362 43.27 -33.05 -11.59
CA LYS A 362 41.85 -33.24 -11.19
C LYS A 362 41.66 -34.59 -10.43
N PRO A 363 40.44 -35.05 -9.98
CA PRO A 363 39.12 -34.37 -9.88
C PRO A 363 38.27 -34.67 -8.59
N SER A 364 37.10 -34.03 -8.51
CA SER A 364 35.76 -34.61 -8.17
C SER A 364 35.01 -34.16 -6.90
N HIS A 365 33.67 -34.07 -7.08
CA HIS A 365 32.55 -33.90 -6.14
C HIS A 365 32.18 -32.54 -5.49
N LEU A 366 31.05 -32.01 -6.00
CA LEU A 366 29.91 -31.40 -5.29
C LEU A 366 30.16 -30.29 -4.24
N GLN A 367 29.88 -29.03 -4.61
CA GLN A 367 28.84 -28.19 -3.96
C GLN A 367 28.64 -26.82 -4.65
N ASP A 368 27.38 -26.37 -4.60
CA ASP A 368 26.81 -25.02 -4.60
C ASP A 368 27.18 -23.98 -5.70
N GLU A 369 26.17 -23.67 -6.53
CA GLU A 369 26.17 -22.55 -7.48
C GLU A 369 26.01 -21.20 -6.75
N ASN A 370 27.11 -20.45 -6.63
CA ASN A 370 27.11 -19.05 -6.21
C ASN A 370 28.03 -18.22 -7.13
N GLN A 371 27.53 -17.84 -8.31
CA GLN A 371 28.19 -16.88 -9.22
C GLN A 371 27.19 -15.94 -9.88
N GLU A 372 26.85 -14.84 -9.21
CA GLU A 372 26.31 -13.66 -9.90
C GLU A 372 27.44 -13.03 -10.75
N ASN A 373 27.29 -13.10 -12.08
CA ASN A 373 28.30 -12.60 -13.00
C ASN A 373 28.38 -11.07 -12.98
N GLN A 374 29.61 -10.57 -12.86
CA GLN A 374 29.94 -9.18 -13.19
C GLN A 374 29.70 -8.95 -14.69
N TYR A 375 28.77 -8.06 -15.02
CA TYR A 375 28.72 -7.41 -16.33
C TYR A 375 28.78 -5.90 -16.15
N GLN A 376 30.00 -5.36 -16.19
CA GLN A 376 30.19 -3.97 -16.59
C GLN A 376 29.90 -3.87 -18.09
N ASN A 377 29.03 -2.94 -18.49
CA ASN A 377 29.09 -2.41 -19.85
C ASN A 377 28.68 -0.94 -19.89
N ASN A 378 29.31 -0.19 -20.79
CA ASN A 378 29.35 1.27 -20.73
C ASN A 378 28.08 1.92 -21.28
N GLY A 379 27.46 2.76 -20.45
CA GLY A 379 26.38 3.65 -20.84
C GLY A 379 26.35 4.86 -19.90
N ASN A 380 27.04 5.95 -20.28
CA ASN A 380 27.20 7.14 -19.45
C ASN A 380 25.87 7.91 -19.24
N ARG A 381 25.10 7.45 -18.26
CA ARG A 381 24.16 8.27 -17.49
C ARG A 381 24.31 7.89 -16.02
N HIS A 382 25.09 8.68 -15.28
CA HIS A 382 25.17 8.51 -13.82
C HIS A 382 23.75 8.60 -13.24
N PRO A 383 23.30 7.62 -12.42
CA PRO A 383 22.08 7.79 -11.65
C PRO A 383 22.31 8.98 -10.72
N ILE A 384 21.43 9.97 -10.78
CA ILE A 384 21.45 11.08 -9.84
C ILE A 384 21.15 10.47 -8.47
N ASN A 385 22.16 10.45 -7.59
CA ASN A 385 22.02 10.00 -6.21
C ASN A 385 21.18 11.02 -5.45
N HIS A 386 19.86 10.99 -5.63
CA HIS A 386 18.92 11.66 -4.73
C HIS A 386 19.06 11.00 -3.35
N GLY A 387 19.01 11.80 -2.29
CA GLY A 387 19.19 11.28 -0.93
C GLY A 387 18.12 10.26 -0.60
N LYS A 388 18.49 8.98 -0.56
CA LYS A 388 17.58 7.90 -0.19
C LYS A 388 17.21 8.08 1.27
N LEU A 389 15.96 8.47 1.52
CA LEU A 389 15.41 8.56 2.87
C LEU A 389 15.08 7.17 3.39
N ASN A 390 15.39 6.93 4.66
CA ASN A 390 14.99 5.75 5.40
C ASN A 390 13.60 5.96 6.00
N PHE A 391 12.67 5.07 5.72
CA PHE A 391 11.29 5.18 6.20
C PHE A 391 10.71 3.82 6.53
N LEU A 392 9.94 3.73 7.61
CA LEU A 392 9.31 2.49 8.04
C LEU A 392 7.80 2.69 8.19
N GLN A 393 7.07 1.61 7.92
CA GLN A 393 5.63 1.56 8.11
C GLN A 393 5.31 0.93 9.47
N LEU A 394 4.43 1.56 10.24
CA LEU A 394 3.76 0.92 11.36
C LEU A 394 2.57 0.10 10.84
N TYR A 395 2.34 -1.06 11.44
CA TYR A 395 1.15 -1.90 11.19
C TYR A 395 0.83 -2.74 12.43
N ALA A 396 -0.31 -3.44 12.41
CA ALA A 396 -0.79 -4.27 13.54
C ALA A 396 -0.68 -3.55 14.89
N CYS A 397 -1.01 -2.26 14.88
CA CYS A 397 -1.00 -1.39 16.05
C CYS A 397 -2.27 -1.62 16.86
N TYR A 398 -2.14 -1.82 18.17
CA TYR A 398 -3.31 -2.01 19.02
C TYR A 398 -3.11 -1.56 20.46
N THR A 399 -4.22 -1.34 21.16
CA THR A 399 -4.27 -1.31 22.64
C THR A 399 -5.60 -1.83 23.18
N ASN A 400 -5.58 -2.45 24.36
CA ASN A 400 -6.80 -2.78 25.11
C ASN A 400 -7.15 -1.71 26.19
N GLU A 401 -6.46 -0.57 26.16
CA GLU A 401 -6.77 0.60 26.99
C GLU A 401 -8.16 1.13 26.66
N THR A 402 -8.93 1.49 27.70
CA THR A 402 -10.25 2.11 27.57
C THR A 402 -10.28 3.47 28.28
N PRO A 403 -11.24 4.36 27.96
CA PRO A 403 -11.36 5.65 28.65
C PRO A 403 -11.50 5.56 30.18
N MET A 404 -11.92 4.41 30.71
CA MET A 404 -12.07 4.15 32.14
C MET A 404 -10.76 3.80 32.85
N ASP A 405 -9.66 3.61 32.11
CA ASP A 405 -8.35 3.28 32.66
C ASP A 405 -7.58 4.50 33.22
N GLY A 406 -8.20 5.68 33.28
CA GLY A 406 -7.65 6.85 33.97
C GLY A 406 -6.54 7.58 33.23
N GLY A 407 -6.45 7.45 31.91
CA GLY A 407 -5.52 8.22 31.08
C GLY A 407 -4.05 7.78 31.23
N ILE A 408 -3.82 6.47 31.33
CA ILE A 408 -2.47 5.87 31.37
C ILE A 408 -1.70 6.15 30.06
N ASN A 409 -2.43 6.25 28.94
CA ASN A 409 -1.93 6.56 27.59
C ASN A 409 -0.78 5.61 27.18
N LEU A 410 -0.93 4.31 27.46
CA LEU A 410 0.13 3.31 27.28
C LEU A 410 0.54 3.19 25.82
N PHE A 411 -0.45 3.21 24.91
CA PHE A 411 -0.17 3.18 23.47
C PHE A 411 0.63 4.39 23.02
N HIS A 412 0.29 5.57 23.51
CA HIS A 412 0.96 6.81 23.14
C HIS A 412 2.41 6.84 23.66
N GLU A 413 2.67 6.32 24.87
CA GLU A 413 4.03 6.14 25.38
C GLU A 413 4.83 5.06 24.62
N LEU A 414 4.18 3.97 24.18
CA LEU A 414 4.79 3.00 23.28
C LEU A 414 5.13 3.64 21.92
N LEU A 415 4.25 4.47 21.36
CA LEU A 415 4.46 5.16 20.09
C LEU A 415 5.63 6.15 20.17
N LYS A 416 5.79 6.87 21.29
CA LYS A 416 7.01 7.65 21.58
C LYS A 416 8.27 6.79 21.65
N PHE A 417 8.18 5.60 22.26
CA PHE A 417 9.32 4.68 22.38
C PHE A 417 9.78 4.22 21.00
N VAL A 418 8.83 3.79 20.15
CA VAL A 418 9.08 3.38 18.77
C VAL A 418 9.64 4.54 17.93
N HIS A 419 9.11 5.75 18.08
CA HIS A 419 9.69 6.95 17.45
C HIS A 419 11.16 7.13 17.85
N ASN A 420 11.44 7.15 19.15
CA ASN A 420 12.78 7.38 19.68
C ASN A 420 13.77 6.27 19.31
N ASP A 421 13.33 5.01 19.21
CA ASP A 421 14.17 3.90 18.76
C ASP A 421 14.46 3.98 17.25
N CYS A 422 13.46 4.27 16.42
CA CYS A 422 13.64 4.49 14.99
C CYS A 422 14.57 5.67 14.69
N LEU A 423 14.47 6.76 15.45
CA LEU A 423 15.35 7.94 15.32
C LEU A 423 16.82 7.57 15.60
N LYS A 424 17.09 6.78 16.65
CA LYS A 424 18.44 6.26 16.95
C LYS A 424 19.01 5.37 15.84
N HIS A 425 18.14 4.73 15.06
CA HIS A 425 18.50 3.88 13.93
C HIS A 425 18.46 4.61 12.57
N ASN A 426 18.55 5.96 12.57
CA ASN A 426 18.60 6.80 11.37
C ASN A 426 17.43 6.58 10.40
N VAL A 427 16.22 6.43 10.94
CA VAL A 427 14.97 6.47 10.17
C VAL A 427 14.50 7.92 10.08
N ASP A 428 14.30 8.44 8.87
CA ASP A 428 13.87 9.82 8.62
C ASP A 428 12.35 10.01 8.81
N TYR A 429 11.55 8.99 8.44
CA TYR A 429 10.09 9.06 8.49
C TYR A 429 9.46 7.77 9.02
N LEU A 430 8.42 7.94 9.83
CA LEU A 430 7.47 6.88 10.14
C LEU A 430 6.13 7.24 9.52
N PHE A 431 5.46 6.24 8.96
CA PHE A 431 4.10 6.37 8.50
C PHE A 431 3.25 5.18 8.93
N ILE A 432 1.95 5.40 8.99
CA ILE A 432 0.95 4.36 9.19
C ILE A 432 -0.19 4.67 8.22
N GLY A 433 -0.91 3.66 7.78
CA GLY A 433 -2.24 3.89 7.24
C GLY A 433 -3.24 2.96 7.88
N LEU A 434 -4.44 3.49 8.05
CA LEU A 434 -5.51 2.93 8.86
C LEU A 434 -6.82 3.08 8.11
N ALA A 435 -7.75 2.16 8.33
CA ALA A 435 -9.15 2.42 8.00
C ALA A 435 -9.71 3.49 8.96
N LYS A 436 -10.68 4.29 8.51
CA LYS A 436 -11.38 5.26 9.38
C LYS A 436 -12.22 4.61 10.48
N THR A 437 -12.40 3.29 10.48
CA THR A 437 -13.01 2.53 11.57
C THR A 437 -11.99 1.86 12.50
N ASP A 438 -10.69 2.01 12.25
CA ASP A 438 -9.66 1.46 13.14
C ASP A 438 -9.66 2.23 14.48
N PRO A 439 -9.91 1.57 15.62
CA PRO A 439 -9.88 2.18 16.95
C PRO A 439 -8.59 2.94 17.31
N ILE A 440 -7.47 2.65 16.63
CA ILE A 440 -6.20 3.32 16.89
C ILE A 440 -6.02 4.63 16.10
N GLU A 441 -6.87 4.94 15.12
CA GLU A 441 -6.75 6.14 14.27
C GLU A 441 -6.66 7.46 15.06
N PRO A 442 -7.45 7.70 16.13
CA PRO A 442 -7.35 8.91 16.93
C PRO A 442 -6.03 9.11 17.68
N GLN A 443 -5.13 8.11 17.71
CA GLN A 443 -3.81 8.20 18.32
C GLN A 443 -2.75 8.81 17.37
N PHE A 444 -3.13 9.14 16.12
CA PHE A 444 -2.21 9.58 15.07
C PHE A 444 -2.59 10.95 14.46
N PRO A 445 -1.60 11.72 13.93
CA PRO A 445 -0.16 11.45 13.95
C PRO A 445 0.47 11.75 15.32
N LEU A 446 1.63 11.15 15.60
CA LEU A 446 2.37 11.42 16.84
C LEU A 446 2.89 12.88 16.91
N LEU A 447 3.37 13.40 15.79
CA LEU A 447 3.83 14.78 15.64
C LEU A 447 3.14 15.43 14.42
N PRO A 448 2.73 16.70 14.49
CA PRO A 448 2.28 17.45 13.32
C PRO A 448 3.46 17.80 12.40
N GLY A 449 3.17 18.25 11.17
CA GLY A 449 4.19 18.76 10.23
C GLY A 449 4.17 18.08 8.85
N ILE A 450 3.58 16.88 8.78
CA ILE A 450 3.19 16.21 7.53
C ILE A 450 1.66 16.10 7.49
N LYS A 451 1.07 16.42 6.34
CA LYS A 451 -0.37 16.36 6.09
C LYS A 451 -0.79 14.91 5.88
N SER A 452 -1.75 14.44 6.67
CA SER A 452 -2.38 13.14 6.48
C SER A 452 -3.10 13.08 5.13
N LEU A 453 -3.03 11.93 4.46
CA LEU A 453 -3.64 11.73 3.14
C LEU A 453 -4.82 10.79 3.24
N ASN A 454 -5.95 11.21 2.65
CA ASN A 454 -7.16 10.39 2.60
C ASN A 454 -7.18 9.53 1.35
N PHE A 455 -7.56 8.27 1.54
CA PHE A 455 -7.75 7.28 0.49
C PHE A 455 -9.12 6.61 0.66
N THR A 456 -9.58 5.90 -0.36
CA THR A 456 -10.82 5.14 -0.30
C THR A 456 -10.61 3.74 -0.87
N LEU A 457 -10.98 2.72 -0.10
CA LEU A 457 -11.05 1.35 -0.59
C LEU A 457 -12.33 1.15 -1.40
N HIS A 458 -12.15 0.62 -2.60
CA HIS A 458 -13.19 0.24 -3.53
C HIS A 458 -13.20 -1.28 -3.69
N PHE A 459 -14.39 -1.88 -3.66
CA PHE A 459 -14.61 -3.31 -3.69
C PHE A 459 -15.52 -3.68 -4.87
N CYS A 460 -15.14 -4.67 -5.67
CA CYS A 460 -16.08 -5.48 -6.43
C CYS A 460 -16.36 -6.75 -5.63
N MET A 461 -17.47 -6.72 -4.90
CA MET A 461 -18.19 -7.89 -4.43
C MET A 461 -19.40 -8.04 -5.35
N GLY A 462 -19.94 -9.24 -5.54
CA GLY A 462 -21.11 -9.48 -6.38
C GLY A 462 -22.41 -8.89 -5.78
N ASN A 463 -23.48 -9.68 -5.78
CA ASN A 463 -24.75 -9.28 -5.16
C ASN A 463 -24.69 -9.35 -3.61
N LEU A 464 -23.68 -8.74 -2.99
CA LEU A 464 -23.68 -8.49 -1.55
C LEU A 464 -24.76 -7.45 -1.24
N ASP A 465 -25.70 -7.82 -0.38
CA ASP A 465 -26.77 -6.93 0.04
C ASP A 465 -26.24 -5.59 0.57
N LYS A 466 -26.92 -4.50 0.22
CA LYS A 466 -26.56 -3.13 0.60
C LYS A 466 -26.56 -2.96 2.13
N SER A 467 -27.54 -3.52 2.84
CA SER A 467 -27.60 -3.39 4.30
C SER A 467 -26.47 -4.17 4.99
N LEU A 468 -26.13 -5.35 4.46
CA LEU A 468 -24.97 -6.11 4.94
C LEU A 468 -23.65 -5.38 4.68
N ARG A 469 -23.48 -4.75 3.52
CA ARG A 469 -22.32 -3.91 3.20
C ARG A 469 -22.16 -2.76 4.20
N GLU A 470 -23.24 -2.01 4.45
CA GLU A 470 -23.26 -0.88 5.40
C GLU A 470 -22.98 -1.34 6.84
N LYS A 471 -23.49 -2.50 7.24
CA LYS A 471 -23.20 -3.12 8.54
C LYS A 471 -21.75 -3.58 8.69
N ILE A 472 -21.11 -4.06 7.62
CA ILE A 472 -19.69 -4.46 7.67
C ILE A 472 -18.79 -3.23 7.65
N SER A 473 -19.08 -2.21 6.84
CA SER A 473 -18.24 -1.00 6.69
C SER A 473 -18.13 -0.11 7.93
N THR A 474 -18.86 -0.41 9.01
CA THR A 474 -18.77 0.24 10.32
C THR A 474 -17.95 -0.54 11.35
N ARG A 475 -17.54 -1.78 11.05
CA ARG A 475 -16.65 -2.58 11.91
C ARG A 475 -15.19 -2.12 11.80
N PRO A 476 -14.32 -2.40 12.79
CA PRO A 476 -12.89 -2.20 12.66
C PRO A 476 -12.33 -2.94 11.44
N PHE A 477 -11.52 -2.27 10.61
CA PHE A 477 -10.86 -2.86 9.44
C PHE A 477 -9.36 -2.95 9.68
N PHE A 478 -8.81 -4.16 9.60
CA PHE A 478 -7.37 -4.36 9.64
C PHE A 478 -6.75 -3.93 8.31
N GLN A 479 -5.72 -3.09 8.39
CA GLN A 479 -5.03 -2.58 7.21
C GLN A 479 -3.70 -3.31 6.98
N ASP A 480 -3.64 -4.11 5.92
CA ASP A 480 -2.46 -4.88 5.54
C ASP A 480 -1.33 -3.95 5.06
N PRO A 481 -0.09 -4.05 5.61
CA PRO A 481 1.03 -3.20 5.20
C PRO A 481 1.43 -3.37 3.73
N ARG A 482 1.01 -4.45 3.07
CA ARG A 482 1.28 -4.70 1.65
C ARG A 482 0.48 -3.80 0.70
N ASP A 483 -0.56 -3.12 1.18
CA ASP A 483 -1.55 -2.41 0.35
C ASP A 483 -1.21 -0.92 0.07
N TYR A 484 0.03 -0.50 0.34
CA TYR A 484 0.48 0.87 0.10
C TYR A 484 1.20 0.98 -1.25
N GLY A 485 0.45 1.34 -2.30
CA GLY A 485 0.96 1.49 -3.68
C GLY A 485 1.89 2.71 -3.86
N ILE A 486 1.49 3.88 -3.36
CA ILE A 486 2.34 5.07 -3.32
C ILE A 486 2.22 5.75 -1.95
N VAL A 487 3.37 6.13 -1.41
CA VAL A 487 3.48 6.96 -0.20
C VAL A 487 3.84 8.36 -0.68
N MET A 488 3.06 9.36 -0.27
CA MET A 488 3.36 10.78 -0.52
C MET A 488 3.33 11.50 0.83
N PHE A 489 4.26 12.44 1.04
CA PHE A 489 4.34 13.26 2.24
C PHE A 489 4.23 14.72 1.84
N HIS A 490 3.15 15.37 2.28
CA HIS A 490 2.90 16.79 2.02
C HIS A 490 3.16 17.63 3.27
N SER A 491 3.61 18.88 3.09
CA SER A 491 3.68 19.89 4.12
C SER A 491 2.29 20.22 4.67
N THR A 492 2.22 20.58 5.95
CA THR A 492 1.06 21.29 6.54
C THR A 492 1.17 22.81 6.38
N ASP A 493 2.37 23.33 6.13
CA ASP A 493 2.65 24.73 5.85
C ASP A 493 2.60 24.98 4.32
N PRO A 494 1.63 25.74 3.81
CA PRO A 494 1.50 26.07 2.39
C PRO A 494 2.47 27.19 1.94
N ASN A 495 3.06 27.94 2.87
CA ASN A 495 3.92 29.09 2.57
C ASN A 495 5.40 28.71 2.41
N LYS A 496 5.77 27.45 2.69
CA LYS A 496 7.07 26.88 2.29
C LYS A 496 7.11 26.63 0.77
N HIS A 497 7.16 27.73 0.02
CA HIS A 497 7.49 27.73 -1.39
C HIS A 497 8.97 27.36 -1.58
N GLU A 498 9.27 26.07 -1.72
CA GLU A 498 10.50 25.62 -2.37
C GLU A 498 10.18 25.22 -3.82
N PRO A 499 10.40 26.12 -4.81
CA PRO A 499 10.10 25.84 -6.21
C PRO A 499 11.17 24.92 -6.83
N LEU A 500 11.15 23.64 -6.43
CA LEU A 500 12.18 22.65 -6.76
C LEU A 500 11.84 21.74 -7.96
N LEU A 501 10.79 22.06 -8.71
CA LEU A 501 10.47 21.35 -9.95
C LEU A 501 11.54 21.53 -11.03
N SER A 502 12.23 22.69 -11.11
CA SER A 502 13.19 22.98 -12.20
C SER A 502 14.37 22.01 -12.31
N ASN A 503 14.73 21.30 -11.24
CA ASN A 503 15.83 20.31 -11.21
C ASN A 503 15.39 18.90 -10.74
N SER A 504 14.08 18.67 -10.57
CA SER A 504 13.56 17.36 -10.15
C SER A 504 13.39 16.41 -11.34
N PRO A 505 13.68 15.09 -11.22
CA PRO A 505 13.39 14.09 -12.26
C PRO A 505 11.91 14.06 -12.68
N ILE A 506 11.03 14.63 -11.87
CA ILE A 506 9.60 14.78 -12.13
C ILE A 506 9.35 15.76 -13.27
N SER A 507 10.10 16.87 -13.40
CA SER A 507 9.82 17.90 -14.42
C SER A 507 10.14 17.47 -15.85
N SER A 508 10.83 16.35 -16.05
CA SER A 508 11.01 15.72 -17.36
C SER A 508 10.06 14.52 -17.59
N LYS A 509 9.14 14.25 -16.65
CA LYS A 509 8.28 13.05 -16.61
C LYS A 509 6.79 13.35 -16.36
N LEU A 510 6.46 14.58 -15.98
CA LEU A 510 5.12 15.19 -16.12
C LEU A 510 4.93 15.65 -17.56
#